data_AF-A0A5C2SW74-F1
#
_entry.id   AF-A0A5C2SW74-F1
#
_cell.length_a   1.000
_cell.length_b   1.000
_cell.length_c   1.000
_cell.angle_alpha   90.00
_cell.angle_beta   90.00
_cell.angle_gamma   90.00
#
_symmetry.space_group_name_H-M   'P 1'
#
loop_
_entity.id
_entity.type
_entity.pdbx_description
1 polymer ?
#
loop_
_entity_poly.entity_id
_entity_poly.type
_entity_poly.pdbx_seq_one_letter_code
_entity_poly.pdbx_strand_id
1 'polypeptide(L)'
;MAAQDNVPLPQPIPLDEKLAAFDNVPLFMKSLPEDSSEDVALSALQALVHEGTPDENAQNFKEQGNEYFKGKRYREALGFYSQGVDAKPEDKILLEALLCNRAACNLELKNYGSVLRDCSKAISINAHSSKAYYRSALALVALERYDEALDCCDRCLQFDKDNKSIQGVREKAAKLKGEKERKERERQERIRQEQLEKERLRAAYRERNIIVNRVPDNVTSTPYEPHFDPEDSTNSSMIFPVLFMYPQYATTDLISHFHEDTPFSAHLSAMFPPNSPQPEWDKKGEYVDGNLVVFGWTKRRRLLKIGKKMTLRDVCKAAKAKDGEPVDGIEMNDGTLSFVVLPKGKEEQKWMSVQHKIFRTANAPRTAPDETETAVAQAIIDLENSAPELKGELRPLQISAAREVDVRGGKKAIVIFVPVPQLKAFHKVQQRLTRELEKKFSDRHVVFVAQRRMLRKPTRTSRVQQKRPRSRTLTSVHDKILEDLVFPTDIVGKRTRVAVDGSKLLKVFLDAKDATSLEYKLDSFSSVYRRLTGKDVVFEFPVQAQD
;
A
#
# COMPACT_ATOMS: atom_id res chain seq x y z
N MET A 1 -62.95 20.81 37.93
CA MET A 1 -62.31 19.88 38.88
C MET A 1 -60.84 20.25 38.95
N ALA A 2 -60.31 20.34 40.17
CA ALA A 2 -59.09 21.06 40.53
C ALA A 2 -57.82 20.63 39.77
N ALA A 3 -56.99 21.62 39.42
CA ALA A 3 -55.62 21.44 38.98
C ALA A 3 -54.74 21.06 40.18
N GLN A 4 -54.00 19.95 40.07
CA GLN A 4 -53.03 19.50 41.05
C GLN A 4 -51.68 20.17 40.76
N ASP A 5 -51.13 20.88 41.74
CA ASP A 5 -49.76 21.41 41.73
C ASP A 5 -48.76 20.25 41.83
N ASN A 6 -47.90 20.14 40.82
CA ASN A 6 -46.86 19.11 40.72
C ASN A 6 -45.51 19.75 41.12
N VAL A 7 -45.11 19.59 42.39
CA VAL A 7 -43.78 20.01 42.87
C VAL A 7 -42.75 18.95 42.46
N PRO A 8 -41.66 19.28 41.74
CA PRO A 8 -40.65 18.29 41.38
C PRO A 8 -39.84 17.86 42.60
N LEU A 9 -39.61 16.55 42.76
CA LEU A 9 -38.69 15.99 43.76
C LEU A 9 -37.23 16.41 43.45
N PRO A 10 -36.41 16.68 44.48
CA PRO A 10 -35.02 17.07 44.30
C PRO A 10 -34.21 15.95 43.62
N GLN A 11 -33.43 16.33 42.61
CA GLN A 11 -32.56 15.41 41.86
C GLN A 11 -31.48 14.83 42.78
N PRO A 12 -31.12 13.54 42.66
CA PRO A 12 -30.06 12.94 43.47
C PRO A 12 -28.69 13.50 43.09
N ILE A 13 -27.94 13.94 44.10
CA ILE A 13 -26.58 14.47 43.98
C ILE A 13 -25.65 13.41 43.36
N PRO A 14 -24.84 13.75 42.32
CA PRO A 14 -23.87 12.85 41.69
C PRO A 14 -22.91 12.20 42.69
N LEU A 15 -22.55 10.93 42.47
CA LEU A 15 -21.70 10.15 43.38
C LEU A 15 -20.31 10.78 43.58
N ASP A 16 -19.75 11.40 42.53
CA ASP A 16 -18.45 12.07 42.59
C ASP A 16 -18.47 13.28 43.54
N GLU A 17 -19.60 13.98 43.62
CA GLU A 17 -19.77 15.13 44.52
C GLU A 17 -19.94 14.66 45.98
N LYS A 18 -20.55 13.49 46.20
CA LYS A 18 -20.55 12.84 47.52
C LYS A 18 -19.16 12.36 47.94
N LEU A 19 -18.36 11.85 47.02
CA LEU A 19 -16.98 11.41 47.29
C LEU A 19 -16.05 12.59 47.58
N ALA A 20 -16.21 13.71 46.85
CA ALA A 20 -15.48 14.94 47.12
C ALA A 20 -15.80 15.54 48.50
N ALA A 21 -17.02 15.36 49.01
CA ALA A 21 -17.39 15.80 50.35
C ALA A 21 -16.66 15.03 51.47
N PHE A 22 -16.25 13.78 51.24
CA PHE A 22 -15.46 13.00 52.19
C PHE A 22 -14.00 13.47 52.29
N ASP A 23 -13.45 14.06 51.22
CA ASP A 23 -12.11 14.66 51.26
C ASP A 23 -12.07 15.92 52.17
N ASN A 24 -13.22 16.41 52.67
CA ASN A 24 -13.31 17.51 53.66
C ASN A 24 -13.60 17.03 55.09
N VAL A 25 -13.77 15.72 55.32
CA VAL A 25 -14.02 15.16 56.66
C VAL A 25 -12.68 14.69 57.24
N PRO A 26 -12.28 15.14 58.45
CA PRO A 26 -10.96 14.84 59.01
C PRO A 26 -10.59 13.34 59.07
N LEU A 27 -11.59 12.46 59.17
CA LEU A 27 -11.41 11.01 59.24
C LEU A 27 -11.10 10.35 57.88
N PHE A 28 -11.43 11.00 56.75
CA PHE A 28 -11.33 10.44 55.39
C PHE A 28 -10.46 11.26 54.43
N MET A 29 -9.85 12.35 54.93
CA MET A 29 -8.91 13.20 54.21
C MET A 29 -7.67 12.43 53.73
N LYS A 30 -7.26 12.64 52.46
CA LYS A 30 -6.03 12.05 51.89
C LYS A 30 -4.77 12.86 52.20
N SER A 31 -4.92 14.15 52.50
CA SER A 31 -3.85 15.08 52.85
C SER A 31 -4.44 16.24 53.66
N LEU A 32 -3.71 16.71 54.67
CA LEU A 32 -4.11 17.90 55.43
C LEU A 32 -3.88 19.17 54.57
N PRO A 33 -4.80 20.16 54.59
CA PRO A 33 -4.57 21.46 53.95
C PRO A 33 -3.30 22.13 54.52
N GLU A 34 -2.51 22.84 53.71
CA GLU A 34 -1.29 23.54 54.19
C GLU A 34 -1.60 24.89 54.86
N ASP A 35 -2.75 25.50 54.52
CA ASP A 35 -3.19 26.76 55.12
C ASP A 35 -3.95 26.51 56.43
N SER A 36 -3.73 27.39 57.42
CA SER A 36 -4.35 27.35 58.74
C SER A 36 -5.87 27.53 58.65
N SER A 37 -6.60 26.44 58.43
CA SER A 37 -8.05 26.41 58.57
C SER A 37 -8.44 26.74 60.02
N GLU A 38 -9.46 27.59 60.22
CA GLU A 38 -9.97 28.03 61.54
C GLU A 38 -10.52 26.88 62.42
N ASP A 39 -10.49 25.65 61.91
CA ASP A 39 -11.03 24.47 62.56
C ASP A 39 -10.01 23.88 63.56
N VAL A 40 -10.33 23.99 64.85
CA VAL A 40 -9.48 23.57 65.98
C VAL A 40 -9.08 22.10 65.88
N ALA A 41 -9.94 21.24 65.31
CA ALA A 41 -9.66 19.82 65.13
C ALA A 41 -8.59 19.56 64.05
N LEU A 42 -8.62 20.30 62.94
CA LEU A 42 -7.62 20.19 61.87
C LEU A 42 -6.28 20.79 62.29
N SER A 43 -6.30 21.88 63.06
CA SER A 43 -5.10 22.48 63.63
C SER A 43 -4.46 21.59 64.71
N ALA A 44 -5.27 20.90 65.53
CA ALA A 44 -4.79 19.87 66.47
C ALA A 44 -4.23 18.63 65.75
N LEU A 45 -4.82 18.20 64.64
CA LEU A 45 -4.31 17.11 63.80
C LEU A 45 -3.01 17.49 63.07
N GLN A 46 -2.90 18.71 62.55
CA GLN A 46 -1.65 19.26 62.00
C GLN A 46 -0.56 19.34 63.07
N ALA A 47 -0.90 19.78 64.29
CA ALA A 47 0.04 19.81 65.41
C ALA A 47 0.54 18.40 65.77
N LEU A 48 -0.35 17.40 65.77
CA LEU A 48 0.01 15.99 66.00
C LEU A 48 0.90 15.39 64.91
N VAL A 49 0.77 15.83 63.65
CA VAL A 49 1.64 15.39 62.53
C VAL A 49 3.00 16.08 62.54
N HIS A 50 3.10 17.27 63.15
CA HIS A 50 4.32 18.06 63.29
C HIS A 50 4.97 18.00 64.67
N GLU A 51 4.55 17.09 65.55
CA GLU A 51 5.21 16.82 66.84
C GLU A 51 6.46 15.93 66.64
N GLY A 52 7.55 16.54 66.17
CA GLY A 52 8.85 15.89 66.08
C GLY A 52 9.82 16.65 65.19
N THR A 53 11.11 16.51 65.45
CA THR A 53 12.13 16.96 64.51
C THR A 53 11.98 16.23 63.16
N PRO A 54 12.39 16.82 62.02
CA PRO A 54 12.34 16.16 60.71
C PRO A 54 12.93 14.75 60.69
N ASP A 55 13.99 14.52 61.47
CA ASP A 55 14.64 13.21 61.61
C ASP A 55 13.81 12.21 62.43
N GLU A 56 13.17 12.62 63.52
CA GLU A 56 12.29 11.76 64.33
C GLU A 56 11.06 11.30 63.53
N ASN A 57 10.47 12.21 62.75
CA ASN A 57 9.35 11.90 61.88
C ASN A 57 9.77 10.92 60.78
N ALA A 58 10.90 11.18 60.12
CA ALA A 58 11.47 10.30 59.11
C ALA A 58 11.82 8.90 59.66
N GLN A 59 12.30 8.83 60.91
CA GLN A 59 12.59 7.59 61.62
C GLN A 59 11.31 6.78 61.90
N ASN A 60 10.25 7.42 62.38
CA ASN A 60 8.96 6.78 62.62
C ASN A 60 8.38 6.19 61.32
N PHE A 61 8.39 6.97 60.23
CA PHE A 61 7.95 6.50 58.91
C PHE A 61 8.81 5.34 58.37
N LYS A 62 10.12 5.33 58.65
CA LYS A 62 11.01 4.20 58.32
C LYS A 62 10.58 2.92 59.04
N GLU A 63 10.26 3.01 60.33
CA GLU A 63 9.86 1.87 61.15
C GLU A 63 8.50 1.30 60.70
N GLN A 64 7.52 2.16 60.47
CA GLN A 64 6.24 1.76 59.88
C GLN A 64 6.45 1.08 58.52
N GLY A 65 7.23 1.71 57.62
CA GLY A 65 7.58 1.13 56.32
C GLY A 65 8.23 -0.24 56.41
N ASN A 66 9.10 -0.47 57.41
CA ASN A 66 9.74 -1.77 57.64
C ASN A 66 8.73 -2.85 58.04
N GLU A 67 7.74 -2.53 58.88
CA GLU A 67 6.68 -3.47 59.27
C GLU A 67 5.82 -3.87 58.07
N TYR A 68 5.40 -2.90 57.24
CA TYR A 68 4.68 -3.21 55.99
C TYR A 68 5.53 -3.99 54.99
N PHE A 69 6.85 -3.72 54.92
CA PHE A 69 7.78 -4.45 54.06
C PHE A 69 7.92 -5.91 54.50
N LYS A 70 8.05 -6.18 55.82
CA LYS A 70 8.02 -7.55 56.37
C LYS A 70 6.69 -8.25 56.06
N GLY A 71 5.59 -7.51 56.11
CA GLY A 71 4.26 -7.97 55.72
C GLY A 71 4.06 -8.17 54.21
N LYS A 72 5.09 -7.98 53.37
CA LYS A 72 5.04 -8.04 51.88
C LYS A 72 4.05 -7.06 51.23
N ARG A 73 3.62 -6.03 51.97
CA ARG A 73 2.73 -4.96 51.51
C ARG A 73 3.56 -3.82 50.94
N TYR A 74 4.16 -4.07 49.77
CA TYR A 74 5.19 -3.20 49.20
C TYR A 74 4.67 -1.83 48.74
N ARG A 75 3.39 -1.74 48.35
CA ARG A 75 2.79 -0.48 47.89
C ARG A 75 2.56 0.49 49.05
N GLU A 76 2.10 -0.03 50.17
CA GLU A 76 1.90 0.73 51.41
C GLU A 76 3.25 1.07 52.05
N ALA A 77 4.19 0.13 52.09
CA ALA A 77 5.57 0.40 52.53
C ALA A 77 6.23 1.53 51.70
N LEU A 78 6.02 1.53 50.38
CA LEU A 78 6.51 2.59 49.49
C LEU A 78 5.94 3.97 49.87
N GLY A 79 4.67 4.03 50.27
CA GLY A 79 4.01 5.26 50.74
C GLY A 79 4.72 5.83 51.98
N PHE A 80 4.92 5.00 53.00
CA PHE A 80 5.61 5.42 54.24
C PHE A 80 7.07 5.81 54.01
N TYR A 81 7.82 5.05 53.19
CA TYR A 81 9.19 5.46 52.84
C TYR A 81 9.24 6.75 52.02
N SER A 82 8.22 7.04 51.21
CA SER A 82 8.16 8.31 50.48
C SER A 82 7.90 9.47 51.42
N GLN A 83 6.94 9.33 52.34
CA GLN A 83 6.69 10.30 53.41
C GLN A 83 7.93 10.56 54.27
N GLY A 84 8.70 9.51 54.61
CA GLY A 84 9.96 9.66 55.33
C GLY A 84 11.04 10.42 54.55
N VAL A 85 11.09 10.28 53.21
CA VAL A 85 12.00 11.08 52.36
C VAL A 85 11.49 12.52 52.21
N ASP A 86 10.17 12.70 52.12
CA ASP A 86 9.52 14.01 51.95
C ASP A 86 9.59 14.87 53.21
N ALA A 87 9.73 14.25 54.38
CA ALA A 87 10.06 14.91 55.65
C ALA A 87 11.44 15.60 55.66
N LYS A 88 12.28 15.36 54.64
CA LYS A 88 13.62 15.96 54.46
C LYS A 88 14.51 15.84 55.71
N PRO A 89 14.83 14.60 56.15
CA PRO A 89 15.75 14.40 57.27
C PRO A 89 17.11 15.06 57.01
N GLU A 90 17.68 15.69 58.03
CA GLU A 90 19.02 16.26 58.01
C GLU A 90 20.08 15.16 58.18
N ASP A 91 19.72 14.04 58.85
CA ASP A 91 20.58 12.88 58.96
C ASP A 91 20.73 12.14 57.61
N LYS A 92 21.93 12.26 57.05
CA LYS A 92 22.33 11.61 55.79
C LYS A 92 22.26 10.09 55.87
N ILE A 93 22.51 9.49 57.03
CA ILE A 93 22.46 8.03 57.21
C ILE A 93 21.01 7.56 57.17
N LEU A 94 20.11 8.27 57.84
CA LEU A 94 18.68 8.01 57.80
C LEU A 94 18.11 8.16 56.38
N LEU A 95 18.50 9.23 55.67
CA LEU A 95 18.09 9.47 54.29
C LEU A 95 18.58 8.37 53.34
N GLU A 96 19.83 7.89 53.48
CA GLU A 96 20.36 6.76 52.71
C GLU A 96 19.56 5.49 52.93
N ALA A 97 19.25 5.15 54.19
CA ALA A 97 18.47 3.96 54.54
C ALA A 97 17.04 4.02 53.96
N LEU A 98 16.38 5.18 54.04
CA LEU A 98 15.05 5.42 53.48
C LEU A 98 15.04 5.26 51.95
N LEU A 99 15.99 5.88 51.25
CA LEU A 99 16.14 5.74 49.80
C LEU A 99 16.42 4.30 49.37
N CYS A 100 17.28 3.61 50.12
CA CYS A 100 17.57 2.19 49.92
C CYS A 100 16.30 1.33 50.08
N ASN A 101 15.53 1.53 51.15
CA ASN A 101 14.32 0.76 51.41
C ASN A 101 13.18 1.07 50.43
N ARG A 102 13.06 2.33 50.01
CA ARG A 102 12.15 2.74 48.92
C ARG A 102 12.53 2.07 47.59
N ALA A 103 13.83 2.02 47.27
CA ALA A 103 14.34 1.29 46.11
C ALA A 103 14.03 -0.21 46.19
N ALA A 104 14.08 -0.82 47.37
CA ALA A 104 13.71 -2.22 47.57
C ALA A 104 12.22 -2.47 47.23
N CYS A 105 11.33 -1.61 47.71
CA CYS A 105 9.90 -1.69 47.40
C CYS A 105 9.66 -1.53 45.89
N ASN A 106 10.32 -0.55 45.26
CA ASN A 106 10.21 -0.33 43.82
C ASN A 106 10.77 -1.50 43.00
N LEU A 107 11.76 -2.23 43.50
CA LEU A 107 12.31 -3.42 42.84
C LEU A 107 11.30 -4.57 42.83
N GLU A 108 10.66 -4.84 43.97
CA GLU A 108 9.59 -5.85 44.09
C GLU A 108 8.36 -5.48 43.24
N LEU A 109 8.05 -4.18 43.15
CA LEU A 109 6.99 -3.64 42.29
C LEU A 109 7.38 -3.54 40.81
N LYS A 110 8.60 -3.94 40.42
CA LYS A 110 9.14 -3.87 39.05
C LYS A 110 9.22 -2.45 38.45
N ASN A 111 9.26 -1.43 39.30
CA ASN A 111 9.42 -0.02 38.92
C ASN A 111 10.91 0.34 38.74
N TYR A 112 11.60 -0.32 37.82
CA TYR A 112 13.06 -0.28 37.69
C TYR A 112 13.62 1.15 37.50
N GLY A 113 12.94 2.02 36.76
CA GLY A 113 13.38 3.41 36.58
C GLY A 113 13.39 4.23 37.89
N SER A 114 12.48 3.94 38.83
CA SER A 114 12.47 4.56 40.16
C SER A 114 13.54 3.97 41.06
N VAL A 115 13.81 2.66 40.97
CA VAL A 115 14.93 2.01 41.67
C VAL A 115 16.25 2.70 41.33
N LEU A 116 16.52 2.94 40.04
CA LEU A 116 17.78 3.58 39.61
C LEU A 116 17.93 5.02 40.14
N ARG A 117 16.83 5.78 40.19
CA ARG A 117 16.83 7.14 40.77
C ARG A 117 17.12 7.13 42.26
N ASP A 118 16.46 6.24 43.00
CA ASP A 118 16.64 6.12 44.46
C ASP A 118 18.04 5.59 44.81
N CYS A 119 18.52 4.57 44.09
CA CYS A 119 19.88 4.06 44.26
C CYS A 119 20.94 5.09 43.88
N SER A 120 20.74 5.88 42.81
CA SER A 120 21.68 6.95 42.43
C SER A 120 21.79 8.02 43.51
N LYS A 121 20.67 8.44 44.10
CA LYS A 121 20.65 9.37 45.24
C LYS A 121 21.33 8.76 46.48
N ALA A 122 21.04 7.49 46.79
CA ALA A 122 21.69 6.79 47.90
C ALA A 122 23.22 6.69 47.72
N ILE A 123 23.68 6.39 46.49
CA ILE A 123 25.11 6.33 46.15
C ILE A 123 25.78 7.71 46.25
N SER A 124 25.05 8.79 45.90
CA SER A 124 25.57 10.16 46.05
C SER A 124 25.77 10.58 47.51
N ILE A 125 24.99 9.99 48.43
CA ILE A 125 25.10 10.22 49.87
C ILE A 125 26.19 9.31 50.46
N ASN A 126 26.17 8.02 50.10
CA ASN A 126 27.15 7.03 50.51
C ASN A 126 27.68 6.24 49.29
N ALA A 127 28.88 6.61 48.87
CA ALA A 127 29.55 5.98 47.73
C ALA A 127 29.90 4.49 47.93
N HIS A 128 29.89 4.01 49.18
CA HIS A 128 30.22 2.64 49.58
C HIS A 128 28.98 1.81 50.00
N SER A 129 27.77 2.14 49.52
CA SER A 129 26.55 1.40 49.84
C SER A 129 26.36 0.15 48.96
N SER A 130 26.80 -1.02 49.40
CA SER A 130 26.64 -2.30 48.66
C SER A 130 25.17 -2.63 48.33
N LYS A 131 24.22 -2.24 49.21
CA LYS A 131 22.78 -2.46 49.01
C LYS A 131 22.22 -1.65 47.84
N ALA A 132 22.67 -0.40 47.69
CA ALA A 132 22.25 0.46 46.58
C ALA A 132 22.80 -0.07 45.24
N TYR A 133 24.07 -0.47 45.19
CA TYR A 133 24.65 -1.09 43.98
C TYR A 133 23.96 -2.41 43.62
N TYR A 134 23.66 -3.27 44.60
CA TYR A 134 22.97 -4.54 44.36
C TYR A 134 21.60 -4.36 43.73
N ARG A 135 20.79 -3.45 44.29
CA ARG A 135 19.44 -3.15 43.78
C ARG A 135 19.48 -2.48 42.40
N SER A 136 20.46 -1.58 42.18
CA SER A 136 20.71 -0.97 40.88
C SER A 136 21.07 -2.01 39.82
N ALA A 137 22.01 -2.92 40.12
CA ALA A 137 22.44 -3.97 39.20
C ALA A 137 21.29 -4.92 38.84
N LEU A 138 20.45 -5.31 39.81
CA LEU A 138 19.26 -6.12 39.55
C LEU A 138 18.26 -5.41 38.63
N ALA A 139 18.00 -4.11 38.87
CA ALA A 139 17.13 -3.32 38.02
C ALA A 139 17.68 -3.17 36.59
N LEU A 140 19.00 -2.97 36.44
CA LEU A 140 19.67 -2.86 35.14
C LEU A 140 19.63 -4.19 34.36
N VAL A 141 19.81 -5.32 35.05
CA VAL A 141 19.64 -6.66 34.44
C VAL A 141 18.20 -6.85 33.95
N ALA A 142 17.20 -6.43 34.72
CA ALA A 142 15.80 -6.52 34.33
C ALA A 142 15.44 -5.58 33.15
N LEU A 143 16.15 -4.47 32.98
CA LEU A 143 16.04 -3.56 31.84
C LEU A 143 16.91 -3.98 30.64
N GLU A 144 17.57 -5.14 30.70
CA GLU A 144 18.53 -5.63 29.70
C GLU A 144 19.70 -4.67 29.37
N ARG A 145 20.06 -3.79 30.32
CA ARG A 145 21.19 -2.86 30.25
C ARG A 145 22.40 -3.49 30.92
N TYR A 146 22.89 -4.58 30.34
CA TYR A 146 23.88 -5.44 30.99
C TYR A 146 25.24 -4.78 31.20
N ASP A 147 25.68 -3.91 30.30
CA ASP A 147 26.96 -3.18 30.44
C ASP A 147 26.99 -2.30 31.69
N GLU A 148 25.90 -1.56 31.92
CA GLU A 148 25.75 -0.71 33.10
C GLU A 148 25.58 -1.55 34.38
N ALA A 149 24.91 -2.71 34.29
CA ALA A 149 24.80 -3.64 35.40
C ALA A 149 26.17 -4.18 35.84
N LEU A 150 27.02 -4.53 34.87
CA LEU A 150 28.39 -5.01 35.12
C LEU A 150 29.26 -3.90 35.73
N ASP A 151 29.20 -2.67 35.21
CA ASP A 151 29.91 -1.51 35.79
C ASP A 151 29.46 -1.26 37.24
N CYS A 152 28.15 -1.33 37.51
CA CYS A 152 27.61 -1.21 38.86
C CYS A 152 28.12 -2.31 39.81
N CYS A 153 28.16 -3.57 39.34
CA CYS A 153 28.73 -4.68 40.11
C CYS A 153 30.24 -4.50 40.35
N ASP A 154 30.99 -4.10 39.33
CA ASP A 154 32.44 -3.91 39.41
C ASP A 154 32.81 -2.79 40.38
N ARG A 155 32.08 -1.67 40.37
CA ARG A 155 32.24 -0.58 41.36
C ARG A 155 31.96 -1.04 42.78
N CYS A 156 30.94 -1.87 42.99
CA CYS A 156 30.65 -2.43 44.31
C CYS A 156 31.79 -3.34 44.79
N LEU A 157 32.32 -4.19 43.89
CA LEU A 157 33.41 -5.13 44.20
C LEU A 157 34.76 -4.43 44.43
N GLN A 158 34.94 -3.17 44.03
CA GLN A 158 36.15 -2.41 44.33
C GLN A 158 36.35 -2.20 45.84
N PHE A 159 35.27 -1.97 46.59
CA PHE A 159 35.32 -1.74 48.03
C PHE A 159 34.79 -2.92 48.87
N ASP A 160 33.93 -3.78 48.31
CA ASP A 160 33.35 -4.95 48.97
C ASP A 160 33.58 -6.22 48.13
N LYS A 161 34.83 -6.71 48.15
CA LYS A 161 35.31 -7.80 47.27
C LYS A 161 34.64 -9.15 47.53
N ASP A 162 34.24 -9.41 48.78
CA ASP A 162 33.71 -10.71 49.23
C ASP A 162 32.18 -10.82 49.11
N ASN A 163 31.53 -9.83 48.50
CA ASN A 163 30.07 -9.80 48.37
C ASN A 163 29.54 -10.83 47.35
N LYS A 164 29.17 -12.01 47.85
CA LYS A 164 28.61 -13.12 47.06
C LYS A 164 27.34 -12.73 46.28
N SER A 165 26.50 -11.84 46.84
CA SER A 165 25.26 -11.42 46.19
C SER A 165 25.52 -10.62 44.92
N ILE A 166 26.49 -9.70 44.95
CA ILE A 166 26.92 -8.93 43.78
C ILE A 166 27.64 -9.81 42.76
N GLN A 167 28.52 -10.72 43.21
CA GLN A 167 29.19 -11.67 42.32
C GLN A 167 28.17 -12.50 41.52
N GLY A 168 27.12 -13.02 42.17
CA GLY A 168 26.04 -13.74 41.49
C GLY A 168 25.25 -12.89 40.48
N VAL A 169 25.01 -11.61 40.77
CA VAL A 169 24.35 -10.69 39.81
C VAL A 169 25.27 -10.38 38.63
N ARG A 170 26.58 -10.21 38.87
CA ARG A 170 27.59 -9.99 37.84
C ARG A 170 27.70 -11.18 36.88
N GLU A 171 27.77 -12.40 37.42
CA GLU A 171 27.79 -13.63 36.63
C GLU A 171 26.52 -13.78 35.78
N LYS A 172 25.35 -13.51 36.38
CA LYS A 172 24.07 -13.51 35.67
C LYS A 172 24.04 -12.47 34.55
N ALA A 173 24.48 -11.25 34.82
CA ALA A 173 24.53 -10.16 33.83
C ALA A 173 25.49 -10.50 32.68
N ALA A 174 26.68 -11.05 32.99
CA ALA A 174 27.65 -11.48 31.98
C ALA A 174 27.10 -12.59 31.09
N LYS A 175 26.44 -13.60 31.68
CA LYS A 175 25.79 -14.69 30.93
C LYS A 175 24.70 -14.15 29.98
N LEU A 176 23.78 -13.31 30.49
CA LEU A 176 22.69 -12.74 29.70
C LEU A 176 23.20 -11.80 28.59
N LYS A 177 24.26 -11.03 28.86
CA LYS A 177 24.96 -10.22 27.84
C LYS A 177 25.48 -11.09 26.71
N GLY A 178 26.19 -12.17 27.03
CA GLY A 178 26.70 -13.12 26.04
C GLY A 178 25.60 -13.75 25.18
N GLU A 179 24.46 -14.12 25.78
CA GLU A 179 23.30 -14.64 25.04
C GLU A 179 22.66 -13.59 24.11
N LYS A 180 22.52 -12.33 24.56
CA LYS A 180 21.97 -11.23 23.77
C LYS A 180 22.87 -10.89 22.58
N GLU A 181 24.18 -10.77 22.81
CA GLU A 181 25.15 -10.52 21.75
C GLU A 181 25.21 -11.66 20.74
N ARG A 182 25.12 -12.92 21.17
CA ARG A 182 25.04 -14.07 20.26
C ARG A 182 23.82 -13.99 19.35
N LYS A 183 22.63 -13.75 19.92
CA LYS A 183 21.39 -13.61 19.15
C LYS A 183 21.44 -12.43 18.17
N GLU A 184 22.02 -11.31 18.59
CA GLU A 184 22.17 -10.14 17.72
C GLU A 184 23.16 -10.40 16.58
N ARG A 185 24.28 -11.09 16.85
CA ARG A 185 25.21 -11.54 15.79
C ARG A 185 24.54 -12.50 14.81
N GLU A 186 23.81 -13.50 15.29
CA GLU A 186 23.04 -14.44 14.45
C GLU A 186 22.00 -13.70 13.59
N ARG A 187 21.30 -12.72 14.17
CA ARG A 187 20.32 -11.88 13.46
C ARG A 187 20.97 -11.00 12.39
N GLN A 188 22.09 -10.35 12.72
CA GLN A 188 22.83 -9.50 11.79
C GLN A 188 23.41 -10.32 10.63
N GLU A 189 23.92 -11.52 10.90
CA GLU A 189 24.41 -12.43 9.86
C GLU A 189 23.26 -12.88 8.96
N ARG A 190 22.09 -13.26 9.51
CA ARG A 190 20.90 -13.55 8.70
C ARG A 190 20.49 -12.39 7.80
N ILE A 191 20.42 -11.17 8.34
CA ILE A 191 20.07 -9.97 7.57
C ILE A 191 21.11 -9.72 6.46
N ARG A 192 22.40 -9.90 6.77
CA ARG A 192 23.50 -9.75 5.82
C ARG A 192 23.40 -10.77 4.68
N GLN A 193 23.14 -12.04 5.00
CA GLN A 193 22.96 -13.10 3.99
C GLN A 193 21.73 -12.82 3.11
N GLU A 194 20.59 -12.46 3.70
CA GLU A 194 19.38 -12.09 2.95
C GLU A 194 19.61 -10.87 2.05
N GLN A 195 20.43 -9.89 2.47
CA GLN A 195 20.80 -8.73 1.66
C GLN A 195 21.71 -9.12 0.49
N LEU A 196 22.73 -9.92 0.75
CA LEU A 196 23.67 -10.41 -0.26
C LEU A 196 22.95 -11.25 -1.32
N GLU A 197 22.04 -12.12 -0.91
CA GLU A 197 21.20 -12.93 -1.80
C GLU A 197 20.29 -12.04 -2.67
N LYS A 198 19.63 -11.04 -2.08
CA LYS A 198 18.80 -10.07 -2.82
C LYS A 198 19.62 -9.26 -3.82
N GLU A 199 20.83 -8.83 -3.46
CA GLU A 199 21.72 -8.11 -4.36
C GLU A 199 22.21 -8.98 -5.51
N ARG A 200 22.57 -10.24 -5.21
CA ARG A 200 22.95 -11.24 -6.20
C ARG A 200 21.83 -11.51 -7.19
N LEU A 201 20.61 -11.75 -6.70
CA LEU A 201 19.42 -11.96 -7.54
C LEU A 201 19.13 -10.73 -8.43
N ARG A 202 19.25 -9.51 -7.87
CA ARG A 202 19.12 -8.26 -8.64
C ARG A 202 20.19 -8.12 -9.71
N ALA A 203 21.43 -8.55 -9.45
CA ALA A 203 22.49 -8.54 -10.45
C ALA A 203 22.19 -9.51 -11.60
N ALA A 204 21.72 -10.72 -11.28
CA ALA A 204 21.34 -11.72 -12.27
C ALA A 204 20.19 -11.26 -13.17
N TYR A 205 19.18 -10.57 -12.63
CA TYR A 205 18.11 -9.96 -13.43
C TYR A 205 18.63 -8.91 -14.41
N ARG A 206 19.57 -8.05 -13.98
CA ARG A 206 20.16 -7.01 -14.85
C ARG A 206 20.95 -7.61 -15.99
N GLU A 207 21.76 -8.62 -15.70
CA GLU A 207 22.55 -9.34 -16.71
C GLU A 207 21.65 -9.94 -17.81
N ARG A 208 20.48 -10.46 -17.40
CA ARG A 208 19.48 -11.08 -18.29
C ARG A 208 18.52 -10.08 -18.93
N ASN A 209 18.68 -8.77 -18.71
CA ASN A 209 17.74 -7.74 -19.17
C ASN A 209 16.28 -8.02 -18.72
N ILE A 210 16.10 -8.58 -17.53
CA ILE A 210 14.76 -8.79 -16.95
C ILE A 210 14.36 -7.54 -16.19
N ILE A 211 13.17 -7.05 -16.46
CA ILE A 211 12.64 -5.83 -15.83
C ILE A 211 11.56 -6.23 -14.84
N VAL A 212 11.91 -6.15 -13.56
CA VAL A 212 11.02 -6.48 -12.45
C VAL A 212 10.06 -5.31 -12.20
N ASN A 213 8.77 -5.58 -12.38
CA ASN A 213 7.72 -4.66 -11.96
C ASN A 213 7.11 -5.18 -10.66
N ARG A 214 7.08 -4.32 -9.64
CA ARG A 214 6.30 -4.59 -8.42
C ARG A 214 4.85 -4.20 -8.68
N VAL A 215 3.94 -5.16 -8.65
CA VAL A 215 2.51 -4.89 -8.49
C VAL A 215 2.26 -4.64 -7.00
N PRO A 216 1.30 -3.76 -6.62
CA PRO A 216 0.95 -3.55 -5.23
C PRO A 216 0.55 -4.87 -4.54
N ASP A 217 0.90 -5.03 -3.25
CA ASP A 217 0.78 -6.24 -2.42
C ASP A 217 -0.62 -6.89 -2.32
N ASN A 218 -1.63 -6.33 -3.00
CA ASN A 218 -3.03 -6.73 -2.94
C ASN A 218 -3.43 -7.77 -4.02
N VAL A 219 -2.50 -8.20 -4.87
CA VAL A 219 -2.72 -9.22 -5.90
C VAL A 219 -1.93 -10.47 -5.50
N THR A 220 -2.58 -11.63 -5.55
CA THR A 220 -2.05 -12.94 -5.15
C THR A 220 -0.62 -13.14 -5.65
N SER A 221 0.37 -12.94 -4.76
CA SER A 221 1.76 -13.25 -5.05
C SER A 221 1.85 -14.75 -5.30
N THR A 222 2.44 -15.16 -6.43
CA THR A 222 2.74 -16.58 -6.64
C THR A 222 3.64 -17.06 -5.50
N PRO A 223 3.44 -18.27 -4.95
CA PRO A 223 4.27 -18.80 -3.87
C PRO A 223 5.68 -19.16 -4.35
N TYR A 224 5.90 -19.17 -5.66
CA TYR A 224 7.17 -19.46 -6.30
C TYR A 224 7.90 -18.16 -6.60
N GLU A 225 9.14 -18.07 -6.16
CA GLU A 225 10.04 -16.95 -6.44
C GLU A 225 11.20 -17.42 -7.33
N PRO A 226 11.72 -16.54 -8.23
CA PRO A 226 12.91 -16.86 -8.97
C PRO A 226 14.10 -17.03 -8.04
N HIS A 227 14.85 -18.10 -8.24
CA HIS A 227 16.01 -18.45 -7.43
C HIS A 227 17.11 -19.04 -8.32
N PHE A 228 18.33 -19.10 -7.78
CA PHE A 228 19.42 -19.80 -8.45
C PHE A 228 19.20 -21.30 -8.36
N ASP A 229 19.58 -22.02 -9.41
CA ASP A 229 19.51 -23.47 -9.43
C ASP A 229 20.43 -24.06 -8.33
N PRO A 230 19.90 -24.81 -7.34
CA PRO A 230 20.72 -25.41 -6.30
C PRO A 230 21.65 -26.52 -6.81
N GLU A 231 21.35 -27.13 -7.96
CA GLU A 231 22.16 -28.20 -8.56
C GLU A 231 23.31 -27.66 -9.42
N ASP A 232 23.25 -26.39 -9.81
CA ASP A 232 24.30 -25.77 -10.62
C ASP A 232 25.52 -25.39 -9.76
N SER A 233 26.60 -26.15 -9.92
CA SER A 233 27.90 -25.88 -9.29
C SER A 233 28.50 -24.51 -9.65
N THR A 234 28.15 -23.94 -10.80
CA THR A 234 28.59 -22.60 -11.21
C THR A 234 27.69 -21.50 -10.63
N ASN A 235 26.53 -21.89 -10.12
CA ASN A 235 25.54 -21.05 -9.45
C ASN A 235 25.21 -19.80 -10.28
N SER A 236 25.14 -20.01 -11.60
CA SER A 236 24.90 -19.02 -12.63
C SER A 236 23.50 -19.18 -13.19
N SER A 237 23.03 -20.42 -13.33
CA SER A 237 21.70 -20.76 -13.83
C SER A 237 20.61 -20.37 -12.84
N MET A 238 19.49 -19.89 -13.38
CA MET A 238 18.32 -19.53 -12.60
C MET A 238 17.07 -20.27 -13.03
N ILE A 239 16.22 -20.48 -12.05
CA ILE A 239 14.90 -21.08 -12.19
C ILE A 239 13.87 -19.97 -12.00
N PHE A 240 12.92 -19.89 -12.92
CA PHE A 240 11.86 -18.88 -12.91
C PHE A 240 10.47 -19.52 -12.85
N PRO A 241 9.51 -18.90 -12.16
CA PRO A 241 8.10 -19.17 -12.41
C PRO A 241 7.70 -18.61 -13.78
N VAL A 242 7.10 -19.45 -14.61
CA VAL A 242 6.65 -19.08 -15.96
C VAL A 242 5.17 -19.40 -16.14
N LEU A 243 4.39 -18.38 -16.47
CA LEU A 243 2.97 -18.49 -16.78
C LEU A 243 2.77 -18.59 -18.29
N PHE A 244 2.19 -19.70 -18.75
CA PHE A 244 1.69 -19.86 -20.11
C PHE A 244 0.22 -19.49 -20.16
N MET A 245 -0.12 -18.57 -21.06
CA MET A 245 -1.47 -18.10 -21.29
C MET A 245 -1.98 -18.64 -22.61
N TYR A 246 -3.24 -19.10 -22.61
CA TYR A 246 -3.92 -19.65 -23.78
C TYR A 246 -5.17 -18.80 -24.09
N PRO A 247 -5.01 -17.66 -24.79
CA PRO A 247 -6.07 -16.68 -24.99
C PRO A 247 -7.33 -17.26 -25.66
N GLN A 248 -7.19 -18.28 -26.52
CA GLN A 248 -8.31 -18.93 -27.20
C GLN A 248 -9.36 -19.49 -26.25
N TYR A 249 -8.94 -19.94 -25.06
CA TYR A 249 -9.81 -20.56 -24.06
C TYR A 249 -9.81 -19.79 -22.73
N ALA A 250 -9.19 -18.61 -22.67
CA ALA A 250 -9.04 -17.79 -21.46
C ALA A 250 -8.52 -18.57 -20.24
N THR A 251 -7.58 -19.50 -20.46
CA THR A 251 -6.97 -20.33 -19.42
C THR A 251 -5.46 -20.14 -19.37
N THR A 252 -4.83 -20.55 -18.27
CA THR A 252 -3.41 -20.35 -18.00
C THR A 252 -2.82 -21.51 -17.21
N ASP A 253 -1.57 -21.89 -17.49
CA ASP A 253 -0.79 -22.83 -16.69
C ASP A 253 0.45 -22.14 -16.09
N LEU A 254 0.76 -22.45 -14.83
CA LEU A 254 1.96 -21.96 -14.16
C LEU A 254 2.99 -23.08 -14.03
N ILE A 255 4.12 -22.93 -14.70
CA ILE A 255 5.31 -23.76 -14.50
C ILE A 255 6.11 -23.12 -13.37
N SER A 256 6.11 -23.74 -12.19
CA SER A 256 6.79 -23.21 -11.00
C SER A 256 8.32 -23.20 -11.13
N HIS A 257 8.88 -24.19 -11.82
CA HIS A 257 10.33 -24.39 -11.94
C HIS A 257 10.74 -24.45 -13.42
N PHE A 258 10.79 -23.29 -14.07
CA PHE A 258 11.28 -23.18 -15.44
C PHE A 258 12.79 -22.89 -15.41
N HIS A 259 13.61 -23.90 -15.73
CA HIS A 259 15.05 -23.74 -15.82
C HIS A 259 15.43 -22.93 -17.06
N GLU A 260 16.24 -21.88 -16.91
CA GLU A 260 16.41 -20.88 -17.97
C GLU A 260 17.11 -21.37 -19.25
N ASP A 261 17.91 -22.45 -19.14
CA ASP A 261 18.60 -23.08 -20.27
C ASP A 261 17.80 -24.24 -20.89
N THR A 262 16.63 -24.57 -20.32
CA THR A 262 15.74 -25.57 -20.91
C THR A 262 14.97 -24.94 -22.08
N PRO A 263 14.98 -25.55 -23.28
CA PRO A 263 14.22 -25.03 -24.42
C PRO A 263 12.71 -25.02 -24.16
N PHE A 264 12.01 -24.01 -24.67
CA PHE A 264 10.54 -23.96 -24.57
C PHE A 264 9.87 -25.20 -25.15
N SER A 265 10.43 -25.80 -26.21
CA SER A 265 9.90 -27.06 -26.76
C SER A 265 9.87 -28.19 -25.75
N ALA A 266 10.87 -28.34 -24.88
CA ALA A 266 10.92 -29.44 -23.91
C ALA A 266 9.75 -29.34 -22.91
N HIS A 267 9.47 -28.13 -22.43
CA HIS A 267 8.32 -27.88 -21.56
C HIS A 267 6.99 -28.11 -22.29
N LEU A 268 6.86 -27.64 -23.54
CA LEU A 268 5.66 -27.86 -24.33
C LEU A 268 5.43 -29.34 -24.68
N SER A 269 6.48 -30.11 -24.98
CA SER A 269 6.35 -31.55 -25.22
C SER A 269 5.90 -32.31 -23.96
N ALA A 270 6.32 -31.86 -22.78
CA ALA A 270 5.89 -32.44 -21.51
C ALA A 270 4.42 -32.11 -21.17
N MET A 271 3.97 -30.89 -21.49
CA MET A 271 2.60 -30.43 -21.23
C MET A 271 1.60 -30.91 -22.28
N PHE A 272 2.01 -30.93 -23.56
CA PHE A 272 1.18 -31.27 -24.71
C PHE A 272 1.79 -32.39 -25.57
N PRO A 273 1.96 -33.60 -25.04
CA PRO A 273 2.51 -34.72 -25.82
C PRO A 273 1.64 -35.04 -27.05
N PRO A 274 2.23 -35.44 -28.18
CA PRO A 274 1.47 -35.78 -29.39
C PRO A 274 0.60 -37.03 -29.26
N ASN A 275 0.93 -37.92 -28.32
CA ASN A 275 0.26 -39.22 -28.15
C ASN A 275 -0.59 -39.28 -26.86
N SER A 276 -0.80 -38.17 -26.17
CA SER A 276 -1.63 -38.10 -24.96
C SER A 276 -3.04 -37.60 -25.27
N PRO A 277 -4.05 -37.98 -24.45
CA PRO A 277 -5.35 -37.35 -24.52
C PRO A 277 -5.23 -35.83 -24.36
N GLN A 278 -5.97 -35.08 -25.17
CA GLN A 278 -5.99 -33.63 -25.11
C GLN A 278 -6.48 -33.14 -23.73
N PRO A 279 -6.01 -31.98 -23.24
CA PRO A 279 -6.54 -31.37 -22.03
C PRO A 279 -8.05 -31.12 -22.14
N GLU A 280 -8.78 -31.21 -21.02
CA GLU A 280 -10.25 -31.07 -21.00
C GLU A 280 -10.75 -29.74 -21.58
N TRP A 281 -9.95 -28.68 -21.43
CA TRP A 281 -10.27 -27.35 -21.93
C TRP A 281 -10.00 -27.19 -23.44
N ASP A 282 -9.15 -28.02 -24.05
CA ASP A 282 -8.85 -27.97 -25.48
C ASP A 282 -9.86 -28.77 -26.29
N LYS A 283 -11.05 -28.18 -26.47
CA LYS A 283 -12.16 -28.83 -27.17
C LYS A 283 -11.84 -29.22 -28.62
N LYS A 284 -10.90 -28.52 -29.28
CA LYS A 284 -10.54 -28.74 -30.68
C LYS A 284 -9.32 -29.68 -30.87
N GLY A 285 -8.59 -30.00 -29.80
CA GLY A 285 -7.37 -30.82 -29.88
C GLY A 285 -6.24 -30.17 -30.69
N GLU A 286 -6.17 -28.83 -30.68
CA GLU A 286 -5.20 -28.07 -31.47
C GLU A 286 -3.87 -27.84 -30.71
N TYR A 287 -3.89 -27.99 -29.38
CA TYR A 287 -2.74 -27.77 -28.49
C TYR A 287 -1.90 -29.04 -28.38
N VAL A 288 -1.07 -29.25 -29.40
CA VAL A 288 -0.15 -30.38 -29.49
C VAL A 288 1.25 -29.87 -29.80
N ASP A 289 2.27 -30.45 -29.16
CA ASP A 289 3.66 -30.16 -29.50
C ASP A 289 3.91 -30.32 -31.01
N GLY A 290 4.72 -29.43 -31.58
CA GLY A 290 4.88 -29.30 -33.03
C GLY A 290 3.98 -28.23 -33.65
N ASN A 291 2.73 -28.14 -33.21
CA ASN A 291 1.72 -27.20 -33.71
C ASN A 291 1.66 -25.89 -32.92
N LEU A 292 2.39 -25.75 -31.82
CA LEU A 292 2.35 -24.56 -30.98
C LEU A 292 3.40 -23.50 -31.37
N VAL A 293 3.06 -22.24 -31.12
CA VAL A 293 3.94 -21.07 -31.15
C VAL A 293 3.84 -20.32 -29.83
N VAL A 294 4.99 -19.81 -29.37
CA VAL A 294 5.08 -19.06 -28.12
C VAL A 294 5.43 -17.61 -28.44
N PHE A 295 4.77 -16.69 -27.76
CA PHE A 295 5.01 -15.26 -27.86
C PHE A 295 5.34 -14.67 -26.49
N GLY A 296 6.35 -13.79 -26.45
CA GLY A 296 6.72 -13.02 -25.27
C GLY A 296 6.60 -11.52 -25.54
N TRP A 297 6.39 -10.73 -24.49
CA TRP A 297 6.33 -9.27 -24.60
C TRP A 297 7.52 -8.65 -23.86
N THR A 298 8.11 -7.62 -24.46
CA THR A 298 9.05 -6.76 -23.76
C THR A 298 8.32 -5.64 -23.02
N LYS A 299 9.01 -4.96 -22.10
CA LYS A 299 8.51 -3.76 -21.41
C LYS A 299 8.03 -2.68 -22.38
N ARG A 300 8.67 -2.54 -23.54
CA ARG A 300 8.25 -1.61 -24.60
C ARG A 300 7.15 -2.17 -25.51
N ARG A 301 6.51 -3.27 -25.11
CA ARG A 301 5.42 -3.97 -25.82
C ARG A 301 5.84 -4.46 -27.20
N ARG A 302 7.13 -4.81 -27.38
CA ARG A 302 7.57 -5.51 -28.59
C ARG A 302 7.16 -6.97 -28.47
N LEU A 303 6.43 -7.44 -29.49
CA LEU A 303 6.03 -8.84 -29.59
C LEU A 303 7.22 -9.67 -30.11
N LEU A 304 7.68 -10.63 -29.31
CA LEU A 304 8.74 -11.56 -29.67
C LEU A 304 8.11 -12.92 -29.99
N LYS A 305 8.29 -13.41 -31.21
CA LYS A 305 7.97 -14.79 -31.57
C LYS A 305 9.12 -15.69 -31.13
N ILE A 306 8.87 -16.59 -30.20
CA ILE A 306 9.88 -17.45 -29.59
C ILE A 306 10.00 -18.73 -30.42
N GLY A 307 11.21 -19.00 -30.91
CA GLY A 307 11.51 -20.23 -31.64
C GLY A 307 11.45 -21.44 -30.71
N LYS A 308 11.01 -22.59 -31.23
CA LYS A 308 10.85 -23.83 -30.45
C LYS A 308 12.10 -24.23 -29.65
N LYS A 309 13.28 -24.07 -30.25
CA LYS A 309 14.59 -24.43 -29.67
C LYS A 309 15.20 -23.32 -28.81
N MET A 310 14.57 -22.15 -28.72
CA MET A 310 15.10 -21.07 -27.90
C MET A 310 14.92 -21.41 -26.43
N THR A 311 15.90 -21.02 -25.63
CA THR A 311 15.85 -21.09 -24.16
C THR A 311 15.35 -19.76 -23.60
N LEU A 312 14.96 -19.70 -22.32
CA LEU A 312 14.59 -18.43 -21.70
C LEU A 312 15.77 -17.45 -21.71
N ARG A 313 17.01 -17.96 -21.54
CA ARG A 313 18.23 -17.16 -21.67
C ARG A 313 18.35 -16.50 -23.04
N ASP A 314 18.03 -17.21 -24.12
CA ASP A 314 18.06 -16.66 -25.48
C ASP A 314 16.96 -15.61 -25.70
N VAL A 315 15.77 -15.82 -25.15
CA VAL A 315 14.68 -14.84 -25.23
C VAL A 315 15.05 -13.56 -24.48
N CYS A 316 15.67 -13.69 -23.29
CA CYS A 316 16.20 -12.58 -22.51
C CYS A 316 17.26 -11.76 -23.28
N LYS A 317 18.16 -12.44 -24.00
CA LYS A 317 19.13 -11.78 -24.89
C LYS A 317 18.44 -11.07 -26.07
N ALA A 318 17.45 -11.71 -26.70
CA ALA A 318 16.70 -11.14 -27.82
C ALA A 318 15.79 -9.96 -27.43
N ALA A 319 15.38 -9.90 -26.15
CA ALA A 319 14.56 -8.82 -25.61
C ALA A 319 15.33 -7.51 -25.37
N LYS A 320 16.68 -7.55 -25.41
CA LYS A 320 17.53 -6.37 -25.19
C LYS A 320 17.19 -5.24 -26.17
N ALA A 321 17.32 -3.99 -25.70
CA ALA A 321 17.22 -2.81 -26.56
C ALA A 321 18.39 -2.74 -27.56
N LYS A 322 18.14 -2.13 -28.73
CA LYS A 322 19.20 -1.80 -29.68
C LYS A 322 20.04 -0.64 -29.15
N ASP A 323 21.29 -0.53 -29.62
CA ASP A 323 22.20 0.54 -29.18
C ASP A 323 21.59 1.93 -29.46
N GLY A 324 21.55 2.78 -28.42
CA GLY A 324 20.94 4.11 -28.47
C GLY A 324 19.45 4.16 -28.15
N GLU A 325 18.76 3.02 -28.00
CA GLU A 325 17.36 2.99 -27.57
C GLU A 325 17.21 2.92 -26.03
N PRO A 326 16.09 3.41 -25.48
CA PRO A 326 15.76 3.22 -24.07
C PRO A 326 15.72 1.74 -23.66
N VAL A 327 16.13 1.47 -22.41
CA VAL A 327 16.18 0.12 -21.80
C VAL A 327 14.90 -0.67 -22.08
N ASP A 328 15.08 -1.84 -22.68
CA ASP A 328 14.03 -2.80 -23.01
C ASP A 328 14.48 -4.21 -22.61
N GLY A 329 13.51 -5.07 -22.32
CA GLY A 329 13.75 -6.35 -21.70
C GLY A 329 12.44 -7.10 -21.43
N ILE A 330 12.53 -8.38 -21.06
CA ILE A 330 11.34 -9.15 -20.69
C ILE A 330 10.81 -8.60 -19.36
N GLU A 331 9.50 -8.40 -19.31
CA GLU A 331 8.82 -7.92 -18.11
C GLU A 331 8.49 -9.09 -17.18
N MET A 332 8.89 -8.97 -15.92
CA MET A 332 8.52 -9.91 -14.86
C MET A 332 7.57 -9.22 -13.91
N ASN A 333 6.37 -9.77 -13.77
CA ASN A 333 5.32 -9.25 -12.89
C ASN A 333 5.17 -10.22 -11.72
N ASP A 334 5.34 -9.71 -10.51
CA ASP A 334 5.17 -10.48 -9.25
C ASP A 334 5.99 -11.77 -9.21
N GLY A 335 7.25 -11.68 -9.64
CA GLY A 335 8.17 -12.83 -9.67
C GLY A 335 7.90 -13.82 -10.80
N THR A 336 6.87 -13.61 -11.63
CA THR A 336 6.49 -14.54 -12.70
C THR A 336 6.70 -13.91 -14.09
N LEU A 337 7.25 -14.70 -15.00
CA LEU A 337 7.36 -14.34 -16.42
C LEU A 337 6.15 -14.87 -17.18
N SER A 338 5.57 -14.09 -18.10
CA SER A 338 4.35 -14.48 -18.82
C SER A 338 4.58 -14.62 -20.32
N PHE A 339 4.11 -15.72 -20.89
CA PHE A 339 4.15 -16.00 -22.32
C PHE A 339 2.79 -16.44 -22.84
N VAL A 340 2.51 -16.15 -24.10
CA VAL A 340 1.29 -16.56 -24.79
C VAL A 340 1.59 -17.76 -25.67
N VAL A 341 0.82 -18.83 -25.55
CA VAL A 341 0.94 -20.03 -26.36
C VAL A 341 -0.30 -20.18 -27.22
N LEU A 342 -0.11 -20.37 -28.53
CA LEU A 342 -1.20 -20.48 -29.51
C LEU A 342 -0.93 -21.60 -30.53
N PRO A 343 -1.99 -22.23 -31.08
CA PRO A 343 -1.86 -23.10 -32.24
C PRO A 343 -1.46 -22.30 -33.48
N LYS A 344 -0.58 -22.88 -34.28
CA LYS A 344 -0.16 -22.33 -35.57
C LYS A 344 -1.32 -22.29 -36.55
N GLY A 345 -1.29 -21.29 -37.42
CA GLY A 345 -2.25 -21.15 -38.51
C GLY A 345 -3.26 -20.05 -38.25
N LYS A 346 -4.56 -20.37 -38.31
CA LYS A 346 -5.63 -19.36 -38.29
C LYS A 346 -5.70 -18.60 -36.98
N GLU A 347 -5.59 -19.28 -35.84
CA GLU A 347 -5.67 -18.65 -34.51
C GLU A 347 -4.45 -17.76 -34.25
N GLU A 348 -3.24 -18.21 -34.59
CA GLU A 348 -2.02 -17.38 -34.55
C GLU A 348 -2.19 -16.09 -35.38
N GLN A 349 -2.62 -16.21 -36.65
CA GLN A 349 -2.80 -15.06 -37.55
C GLN A 349 -3.87 -14.10 -37.04
N LYS A 350 -5.01 -14.64 -36.58
CA LYS A 350 -6.11 -13.88 -35.99
C LYS A 350 -5.61 -13.10 -34.77
N TRP A 351 -4.98 -13.77 -33.82
CA TRP A 351 -4.48 -13.13 -32.60
C TRP A 351 -3.43 -12.06 -32.92
N MET A 352 -2.46 -12.33 -33.79
CA MET A 352 -1.45 -11.34 -34.21
C MET A 352 -2.10 -10.12 -34.87
N SER A 353 -3.05 -10.33 -35.78
CA SER A 353 -3.73 -9.21 -36.48
C SER A 353 -4.50 -8.31 -35.51
N VAL A 354 -5.16 -8.89 -34.50
CA VAL A 354 -5.82 -8.13 -33.42
C VAL A 354 -4.80 -7.30 -32.63
N GLN A 355 -3.67 -7.91 -32.22
CA GLN A 355 -2.63 -7.17 -31.49
C GLN A 355 -2.03 -6.04 -32.33
N HIS A 356 -1.86 -6.23 -33.64
CA HIS A 356 -1.38 -5.18 -34.54
C HIS A 356 -2.42 -4.07 -34.79
N LYS A 357 -3.72 -4.35 -34.68
CA LYS A 357 -4.78 -3.36 -34.86
C LYS A 357 -4.98 -2.48 -33.60
N ILE A 358 -4.57 -2.96 -32.43
CA ILE A 358 -4.62 -2.20 -31.17
C ILE A 358 -3.27 -1.53 -30.88
N PHE A 359 -3.19 -0.23 -31.13
CA PHE A 359 -2.01 0.60 -30.85
C PHE A 359 -2.20 1.47 -29.61
N ARG A 360 -1.63 1.05 -28.48
CA ARG A 360 -1.69 1.77 -27.20
C ARG A 360 -0.94 3.10 -27.26
N THR A 361 -1.68 4.20 -27.38
CA THR A 361 -1.12 5.56 -27.28
C THR A 361 -1.01 6.04 -25.82
N ALA A 362 -0.38 7.20 -25.59
CA ALA A 362 -0.24 7.75 -24.25
C ALA A 362 -1.61 7.99 -23.58
N ASN A 363 -1.77 7.46 -22.35
CA ASN A 363 -3.01 7.37 -21.55
C ASN A 363 -3.99 6.24 -21.91
N ALA A 364 -3.73 5.41 -22.93
CA ALA A 364 -4.49 4.16 -23.09
C ALA A 364 -4.20 3.21 -21.90
N PRO A 365 -5.13 2.29 -21.56
CA PRO A 365 -4.88 1.26 -20.56
C PRO A 365 -3.57 0.52 -20.88
N ARG A 366 -2.71 0.33 -19.87
CA ARG A 366 -1.49 -0.47 -20.01
C ARG A 366 -1.77 -1.97 -19.87
N THR A 367 -3.00 -2.35 -19.58
CA THR A 367 -3.45 -3.73 -19.44
C THR A 367 -3.53 -4.42 -20.81
N ALA A 368 -3.58 -5.76 -20.77
CA ALA A 368 -3.92 -6.55 -21.95
C ALA A 368 -5.25 -6.08 -22.56
N PRO A 369 -5.46 -6.28 -23.88
CA PRO A 369 -6.72 -5.94 -24.53
C PRO A 369 -7.91 -6.58 -23.83
N ASP A 370 -8.91 -5.77 -23.55
CA ASP A 370 -10.17 -6.23 -22.97
C ASP A 370 -11.01 -6.98 -24.03
N GLU A 371 -12.04 -7.71 -23.59
CA GLU A 371 -12.94 -8.46 -24.49
C GLU A 371 -13.58 -7.50 -25.51
N THR A 372 -14.03 -6.33 -25.06
CA THR A 372 -14.61 -5.29 -25.91
C THR A 372 -13.63 -4.78 -26.97
N GLU A 373 -12.36 -4.60 -26.59
CA GLU A 373 -11.31 -4.12 -27.50
C GLU A 373 -10.96 -5.17 -28.55
N THR A 374 -10.89 -6.43 -28.12
CA THR A 374 -10.66 -7.59 -28.97
C THR A 374 -11.80 -7.75 -29.98
N ALA A 375 -13.05 -7.63 -29.54
CA ALA A 375 -14.22 -7.70 -30.40
C ALA A 375 -14.26 -6.57 -31.45
N VAL A 376 -13.98 -5.33 -31.05
CA VAL A 376 -13.93 -4.19 -31.98
C VAL A 376 -12.78 -4.32 -32.98
N ALA A 377 -11.59 -4.71 -32.51
CA ALA A 377 -10.44 -4.92 -33.39
C ALA A 377 -10.72 -6.03 -34.42
N GLN A 378 -11.29 -7.16 -33.98
CA GLN A 378 -11.72 -8.24 -34.88
C GLN A 378 -12.76 -7.74 -35.88
N ALA A 379 -13.77 -6.99 -35.43
CA ALA A 379 -14.81 -6.47 -36.30
C ALA A 379 -14.25 -5.58 -37.42
N ILE A 380 -13.24 -4.75 -37.12
CA ILE A 380 -12.53 -3.91 -38.10
C ILE A 380 -11.73 -4.76 -39.10
N ILE A 381 -11.06 -5.81 -38.64
CA ILE A 381 -10.28 -6.72 -39.49
C ILE A 381 -11.19 -7.52 -40.42
N ASP A 382 -12.31 -8.00 -39.91
CA ASP A 382 -13.31 -8.68 -40.71
C ASP A 382 -13.87 -7.76 -41.79
N LEU A 383 -14.11 -6.47 -41.47
CA LEU A 383 -14.52 -5.46 -42.45
C LEU A 383 -13.43 -5.18 -43.49
N GLU A 384 -12.15 -5.16 -43.11
CA GLU A 384 -11.03 -5.07 -44.05
C GLU A 384 -11.06 -6.23 -45.08
N ASN A 385 -11.54 -7.40 -44.68
CA ASN A 385 -11.63 -8.57 -45.55
C ASN A 385 -12.95 -8.67 -46.32
N SER A 386 -14.07 -8.26 -45.72
CA SER A 386 -15.40 -8.40 -46.32
C SER A 386 -15.80 -7.24 -47.24
N ALA A 387 -15.23 -6.04 -47.03
CA ALA A 387 -15.55 -4.82 -47.77
C ALA A 387 -14.33 -4.32 -48.58
N PRO A 388 -14.19 -4.72 -49.85
CA PRO A 388 -13.06 -4.33 -50.70
C PRO A 388 -12.84 -2.81 -50.79
N GLU A 389 -13.92 -2.04 -50.73
CA GLU A 389 -13.93 -0.58 -50.82
C GLU A 389 -13.37 0.12 -49.57
N LEU A 390 -13.38 -0.53 -48.40
CA LEU A 390 -12.82 0.00 -47.15
C LEU A 390 -11.43 -0.56 -46.86
N LYS A 391 -11.04 -1.66 -47.52
CA LYS A 391 -9.80 -2.40 -47.26
C LYS A 391 -8.54 -1.51 -47.30
N GLY A 392 -8.39 -0.70 -48.35
CA GLY A 392 -7.24 0.18 -48.52
C GLY A 392 -7.13 1.25 -47.42
N GLU A 393 -8.28 1.75 -46.96
CA GLU A 393 -8.35 2.82 -45.95
C GLU A 393 -8.23 2.27 -44.52
N LEU A 394 -8.78 1.08 -44.22
CA LEU A 394 -8.79 0.47 -42.88
C LEU A 394 -7.50 -0.26 -42.52
N ARG A 395 -6.74 -0.76 -43.51
CA ARG A 395 -5.48 -1.48 -43.28
C ARG A 395 -4.48 -0.69 -42.41
N PRO A 396 -4.14 0.59 -42.72
CA PRO A 396 -3.19 1.36 -41.92
C PRO A 396 -3.76 1.91 -40.61
N LEU A 397 -5.08 1.85 -40.40
CA LEU A 397 -5.74 2.41 -39.23
C LEU A 397 -5.65 1.46 -38.04
N GLN A 398 -5.41 2.04 -36.86
CA GLN A 398 -5.31 1.35 -35.58
C GLN A 398 -6.18 2.05 -34.54
N ILE A 399 -6.61 1.30 -33.54
CA ILE A 399 -7.36 1.83 -32.40
C ILE A 399 -6.48 1.83 -31.15
N SER A 400 -6.68 2.80 -30.24
CA SER A 400 -5.95 2.87 -28.97
C SER A 400 -6.60 2.08 -27.85
N ALA A 401 -7.92 2.12 -27.79
CA ALA A 401 -8.73 1.41 -26.80
C ALA A 401 -10.18 1.38 -27.30
N ALA A 402 -10.99 0.53 -26.67
CA ALA A 402 -12.44 0.57 -26.80
C ALA A 402 -13.05 0.41 -25.41
N ARG A 403 -14.19 1.05 -25.16
CA ARG A 403 -14.91 0.95 -23.90
C ARG A 403 -16.40 0.93 -24.13
N GLU A 404 -17.09 0.11 -23.37
CA GLU A 404 -18.54 0.13 -23.31
C GLU A 404 -19.02 1.11 -22.23
N VAL A 405 -20.07 1.87 -22.54
CA VAL A 405 -20.67 2.89 -21.67
C VAL A 405 -22.18 2.70 -21.68
N ASP A 406 -22.78 2.61 -20.50
CA ASP A 406 -24.23 2.56 -20.36
C ASP A 406 -24.86 3.92 -20.67
N VAL A 407 -25.92 3.91 -21.48
CA VAL A 407 -26.67 5.09 -21.91
C VAL A 407 -28.00 5.13 -21.17
N ARG A 408 -28.54 6.35 -20.97
CA ARG A 408 -29.92 6.50 -20.48
C ARG A 408 -30.90 5.73 -21.39
N GLY A 409 -31.87 5.05 -20.78
CA GLY A 409 -32.85 4.24 -21.51
C GLY A 409 -32.41 2.79 -21.79
N GLY A 410 -31.39 2.27 -21.10
CA GLY A 410 -31.01 0.85 -21.12
C GLY A 410 -30.19 0.41 -22.35
N LYS A 411 -29.93 1.32 -23.29
CA LYS A 411 -29.02 1.10 -24.42
C LYS A 411 -27.56 1.20 -23.97
N LYS A 412 -26.65 0.63 -24.76
CA LYS A 412 -25.20 0.74 -24.53
C LYS A 412 -24.52 1.44 -25.71
N ALA A 413 -23.39 2.08 -25.44
CA ALA A 413 -22.56 2.71 -26.46
C ALA A 413 -21.12 2.19 -26.38
N ILE A 414 -20.56 1.86 -27.54
CA ILE A 414 -19.14 1.51 -27.68
C ILE A 414 -18.38 2.76 -28.09
N VAL A 415 -17.47 3.19 -27.23
CA VAL A 415 -16.56 4.31 -27.47
C VAL A 415 -15.23 3.76 -27.95
N ILE A 416 -14.91 4.01 -29.22
CA ILE A 416 -13.65 3.60 -29.85
C ILE A 416 -12.66 4.76 -29.77
N PHE A 417 -11.58 4.57 -29.04
CA PHE A 417 -10.51 5.55 -28.91
C PHE A 417 -9.52 5.42 -30.06
N VAL A 418 -9.32 6.47 -30.83
CA VAL A 418 -8.39 6.47 -31.98
C VAL A 418 -7.13 7.30 -31.70
N PRO A 419 -5.96 6.92 -32.21
CA PRO A 419 -4.77 7.75 -32.14
C PRO A 419 -5.01 9.12 -32.79
N VAL A 420 -4.68 10.21 -32.09
CA VAL A 420 -4.84 11.59 -32.60
C VAL A 420 -4.24 11.79 -34.01
N PRO A 421 -3.05 11.25 -34.36
CA PRO A 421 -2.50 11.38 -35.71
C PRO A 421 -3.37 10.73 -36.80
N GLN A 422 -4.13 9.69 -36.46
CA GLN A 422 -4.97 8.94 -37.39
C GLN A 422 -6.43 9.44 -37.43
N LEU A 423 -6.83 10.35 -36.54
CA LEU A 423 -8.21 10.84 -36.43
C LEU A 423 -8.78 11.35 -37.77
N LYS A 424 -8.01 12.14 -38.52
CA LYS A 424 -8.45 12.64 -39.83
C LYS A 424 -8.70 11.53 -40.84
N ALA A 425 -7.91 10.45 -40.79
CA ALA A 425 -8.08 9.30 -41.66
C ALA A 425 -9.31 8.48 -41.24
N PHE A 426 -9.57 8.35 -39.94
CA PHE A 426 -10.83 7.80 -39.44
C PHE A 426 -12.04 8.61 -39.90
N HIS A 427 -12.02 9.95 -39.81
CA HIS A 427 -13.14 10.80 -40.24
C HIS A 427 -13.56 10.55 -41.70
N LYS A 428 -12.62 10.23 -42.61
CA LYS A 428 -12.93 9.90 -44.02
C LYS A 428 -13.77 8.63 -44.20
N VAL A 429 -13.59 7.67 -43.30
CA VAL A 429 -14.31 6.38 -43.31
C VAL A 429 -15.42 6.31 -42.26
N GLN A 430 -15.48 7.25 -41.33
CA GLN A 430 -16.24 7.12 -40.08
C GLN A 430 -17.73 6.90 -40.32
N GLN A 431 -18.38 7.60 -41.26
CA GLN A 431 -19.80 7.38 -41.55
C GLN A 431 -20.07 5.94 -42.01
N ARG A 432 -19.28 5.45 -42.97
CA ARG A 432 -19.39 4.09 -43.52
C ARG A 432 -19.05 3.04 -42.45
N LEU A 433 -17.95 3.25 -41.72
CA LEU A 433 -17.47 2.37 -40.67
C LEU A 433 -18.47 2.28 -39.51
N THR A 434 -19.06 3.40 -39.08
CA THR A 434 -20.07 3.42 -38.00
C THR A 434 -21.27 2.58 -38.38
N ARG A 435 -21.78 2.71 -39.62
CA ARG A 435 -22.91 1.92 -40.09
C ARG A 435 -22.61 0.41 -40.10
N GLU A 436 -21.45 0.01 -40.61
CA GLU A 436 -21.09 -1.42 -40.66
C GLU A 436 -20.77 -2.00 -39.28
N LEU A 437 -20.20 -1.22 -38.36
CA LEU A 437 -19.98 -1.64 -36.98
C LEU A 437 -21.29 -1.72 -36.18
N GLU A 438 -22.23 -0.79 -36.36
CA GLU A 438 -23.55 -0.85 -35.71
C GLU A 438 -24.39 -2.04 -36.18
N LYS A 439 -24.21 -2.50 -37.43
CA LYS A 439 -24.81 -3.77 -37.89
C LYS A 439 -24.24 -4.98 -37.16
N LYS A 440 -22.93 -4.98 -36.84
CA LYS A 440 -22.27 -6.08 -36.13
C LYS A 440 -22.56 -6.06 -34.63
N PHE A 441 -22.64 -4.88 -34.04
CA PHE A 441 -22.93 -4.66 -32.63
C PHE A 441 -24.38 -4.18 -32.47
N SER A 442 -25.32 -5.08 -32.74
CA SER A 442 -26.76 -4.79 -32.59
C SER A 442 -27.07 -4.22 -31.20
N ASP A 443 -27.97 -3.25 -31.14
CA ASP A 443 -28.38 -2.51 -29.93
C ASP A 443 -27.28 -1.67 -29.24
N ARG A 444 -26.13 -1.46 -29.90
CA ARG A 444 -25.05 -0.61 -29.38
C ARG A 444 -24.73 0.54 -30.35
N HIS A 445 -24.74 1.76 -29.85
CA HIS A 445 -24.30 2.91 -30.64
C HIS A 445 -22.77 2.97 -30.67
N VAL A 446 -22.18 3.19 -31.84
CA VAL A 446 -20.71 3.27 -31.99
C VAL A 446 -20.29 4.72 -32.16
N VAL A 447 -19.33 5.16 -31.34
CA VAL A 447 -18.80 6.53 -31.36
C VAL A 447 -17.27 6.51 -31.34
N PHE A 448 -16.65 7.37 -32.14
CA PHE A 448 -15.20 7.51 -32.23
C PHE A 448 -14.73 8.74 -31.46
N VAL A 449 -13.69 8.60 -30.66
CA VAL A 449 -13.09 9.72 -29.90
C VAL A 449 -11.58 9.63 -29.98
N ALA A 450 -10.88 10.73 -30.21
CA ALA A 450 -9.43 10.71 -30.21
C ALA A 450 -8.86 10.52 -28.79
N GLN A 451 -7.84 9.67 -28.65
CA GLN A 451 -7.13 9.45 -27.40
C GLN A 451 -6.21 10.64 -27.08
N ARG A 452 -6.72 11.62 -26.32
CA ARG A 452 -6.00 12.87 -25.98
C ARG A 452 -5.36 12.82 -24.59
N ARG A 453 -4.09 13.24 -24.51
CA ARG A 453 -3.35 13.35 -23.23
C ARG A 453 -3.61 14.69 -22.56
N MET A 454 -4.22 14.66 -21.37
CA MET A 454 -4.37 15.82 -20.49
C MET A 454 -3.17 15.93 -19.55
N LEU A 455 -2.48 17.08 -19.57
CA LEU A 455 -1.45 17.40 -18.59
C LEU A 455 -2.08 18.07 -17.36
N ARG A 456 -1.45 18.02 -16.19
CA ARG A 456 -1.94 18.80 -15.04
C ARG A 456 -1.50 20.27 -15.17
N LYS A 457 -2.24 21.20 -14.55
CA LYS A 457 -1.79 22.60 -14.46
C LYS A 457 -0.57 22.63 -13.54
N PRO A 458 0.59 23.17 -13.99
CA PRO A 458 1.76 23.33 -13.13
C PRO A 458 1.40 24.18 -11.90
N THR A 459 1.75 23.69 -10.71
CA THR A 459 1.66 24.45 -9.44
C THR A 459 2.96 25.23 -9.22
N ARG A 460 2.97 26.17 -8.27
CA ARG A 460 4.19 26.93 -7.92
C ARG A 460 5.37 26.03 -7.50
N THR A 461 5.06 24.83 -7.00
CA THR A 461 6.03 23.80 -6.58
C THR A 461 6.45 22.83 -7.69
N SER A 462 5.90 22.96 -8.90
CA SER A 462 6.18 21.99 -9.96
C SER A 462 7.58 22.15 -10.52
N ARG A 463 8.30 21.04 -10.68
CA ARG A 463 9.65 21.00 -11.28
C ARG A 463 9.64 21.03 -12.81
N VAL A 464 8.48 21.26 -13.44
CA VAL A 464 8.34 21.22 -14.90
C VAL A 464 8.75 22.57 -15.48
N GLN A 465 9.89 22.61 -16.17
CA GLN A 465 10.41 23.84 -16.79
C GLN A 465 9.73 24.18 -18.13
N GLN A 466 9.30 23.18 -18.89
CA GLN A 466 8.68 23.39 -20.20
C GLN A 466 7.22 23.86 -20.08
N LYS A 467 6.86 24.91 -20.82
CA LYS A 467 5.48 25.39 -20.88
C LYS A 467 4.55 24.30 -21.42
N ARG A 468 3.42 24.09 -20.74
CA ARG A 468 2.36 23.16 -21.15
C ARG A 468 1.72 23.62 -22.48
N PRO A 469 1.59 22.75 -23.50
CA PRO A 469 0.86 23.08 -24.72
C PRO A 469 -0.64 23.31 -24.47
N ARG A 470 -1.23 24.32 -25.14
CA ARG A 470 -2.68 24.63 -25.03
C ARG A 470 -3.58 23.46 -25.43
N SER A 471 -3.19 22.70 -26.46
CA SER A 471 -3.91 21.51 -26.93
C SER A 471 -3.98 20.38 -25.90
N ARG A 472 -3.14 20.41 -24.87
CA ARG A 472 -3.14 19.44 -23.76
C ARG A 472 -3.80 20.03 -22.51
N THR A 473 -4.55 21.13 -22.63
CA THR A 473 -5.34 21.72 -21.55
C THR A 473 -6.61 20.94 -21.28
N LEU A 474 -7.09 20.89 -20.02
CA LEU A 474 -8.35 20.19 -19.70
C LEU A 474 -9.51 20.75 -20.54
N THR A 475 -9.61 22.09 -20.60
CA THR A 475 -10.62 22.78 -21.41
C THR A 475 -10.53 22.40 -22.88
N SER A 476 -9.34 22.55 -23.50
CA SER A 476 -9.16 22.24 -24.92
C SER A 476 -9.44 20.77 -25.24
N VAL A 477 -9.05 19.83 -24.37
CA VAL A 477 -9.33 18.41 -24.59
C VAL A 477 -10.83 18.13 -24.49
N HIS A 478 -11.53 18.69 -23.51
CA HIS A 478 -12.98 18.52 -23.38
C HIS A 478 -13.73 19.09 -24.59
N ASP A 479 -13.33 20.27 -25.08
CA ASP A 479 -13.91 20.86 -26.28
C ASP A 479 -13.70 19.99 -27.53
N LYS A 480 -12.50 19.44 -27.69
CA LYS A 480 -12.21 18.52 -28.79
C LYS A 480 -12.82 17.14 -28.62
N ILE A 481 -13.22 16.73 -27.42
CA ILE A 481 -14.02 15.50 -27.24
C ILE A 481 -15.45 15.76 -27.73
N LEU A 482 -16.03 16.93 -27.46
CA LEU A 482 -17.36 17.29 -27.97
C LEU A 482 -17.41 17.24 -29.50
N GLU A 483 -16.42 17.85 -30.16
CA GLU A 483 -16.32 17.85 -31.63
C GLU A 483 -16.22 16.41 -32.20
N ASP A 484 -15.42 15.53 -31.60
CA ASP A 484 -15.29 14.16 -32.08
C ASP A 484 -16.59 13.36 -31.90
N LEU A 485 -17.30 13.56 -30.78
CA LEU A 485 -18.53 12.83 -30.46
C LEU A 485 -19.64 13.10 -31.48
N VAL A 486 -19.74 14.34 -31.96
CA VAL A 486 -20.85 14.77 -32.83
C VAL A 486 -20.51 14.71 -34.33
N PHE A 487 -19.28 14.34 -34.69
CA PHE A 487 -18.90 14.12 -36.09
C PHE A 487 -19.86 13.11 -36.75
N PRO A 488 -20.44 13.41 -37.93
CA PRO A 488 -19.98 14.37 -38.95
C PRO A 488 -20.48 15.82 -38.81
N THR A 489 -21.34 16.13 -37.84
CA THR A 489 -21.99 17.43 -37.71
C THR A 489 -21.11 18.42 -36.94
N ASP A 490 -21.26 19.70 -37.28
CA ASP A 490 -20.56 20.78 -36.59
C ASP A 490 -21.37 21.35 -35.41
N ILE A 491 -20.64 21.84 -34.41
CA ILE A 491 -21.22 22.54 -33.26
C ILE A 491 -21.40 24.01 -33.66
N VAL A 492 -22.66 24.45 -33.80
CA VAL A 492 -23.03 25.83 -34.15
C VAL A 492 -22.92 26.76 -32.94
N GLY A 493 -23.20 26.25 -31.74
CA GLY A 493 -23.18 27.07 -30.53
C GLY A 493 -22.98 26.28 -29.24
N LYS A 494 -22.50 26.96 -28.19
CA LYS A 494 -22.38 26.41 -26.84
C LYS A 494 -22.89 27.42 -25.83
N ARG A 495 -23.73 26.98 -24.89
CA ARG A 495 -24.23 27.81 -23.78
C ARG A 495 -24.10 27.04 -22.47
N THR A 496 -23.56 27.66 -21.43
CA THR A 496 -23.55 27.03 -20.10
C THR A 496 -24.66 27.66 -19.25
N ARG A 497 -25.64 26.86 -18.85
CA ARG A 497 -26.62 27.27 -17.84
C ARG A 497 -26.02 27.02 -16.46
N VAL A 498 -26.06 28.02 -15.60
CA VAL A 498 -25.70 27.90 -14.18
C VAL A 498 -27.00 28.02 -13.39
N ALA A 499 -27.38 26.99 -12.65
CA ALA A 499 -28.56 27.02 -11.80
C ALA A 499 -28.25 27.68 -10.45
N VAL A 500 -29.30 28.01 -9.68
CA VAL A 500 -29.19 28.74 -8.40
C VAL A 500 -28.42 27.94 -7.35
N ASP A 501 -28.47 26.61 -7.43
CA ASP A 501 -27.68 25.67 -6.63
C ASP A 501 -26.19 25.62 -7.02
N GLY A 502 -25.78 26.37 -8.05
CA GLY A 502 -24.43 26.40 -8.59
C GLY A 502 -24.12 25.27 -9.58
N SER A 503 -25.07 24.36 -9.83
CA SER A 503 -24.90 23.29 -10.83
C SER A 503 -24.77 23.89 -12.23
N LYS A 504 -23.94 23.27 -13.07
CA LYS A 504 -23.64 23.75 -14.43
C LYS A 504 -24.06 22.72 -15.45
N LEU A 505 -24.89 23.14 -16.40
CA LEU A 505 -25.32 22.32 -17.52
C LEU A 505 -24.83 22.94 -18.83
N LEU A 506 -24.02 22.19 -19.58
CA LEU A 506 -23.57 22.62 -20.90
C LEU A 506 -24.62 22.25 -21.95
N LYS A 507 -25.16 23.25 -22.66
CA LYS A 507 -26.00 23.07 -23.83
C LYS A 507 -25.14 23.25 -25.08
N VAL A 508 -25.17 22.27 -25.97
CA VAL A 508 -24.43 22.26 -27.23
C VAL A 508 -25.44 22.24 -28.37
N PHE A 509 -25.37 23.24 -29.25
CA PHE A 509 -26.25 23.38 -30.40
C PHE A 509 -25.58 22.81 -31.64
N LEU A 510 -26.22 21.84 -32.28
CA LEU A 510 -25.76 21.18 -33.51
C LEU A 510 -26.45 21.78 -34.75
N ASP A 511 -25.89 21.58 -35.94
CA ASP A 511 -26.53 22.06 -37.18
C ASP A 511 -27.88 21.33 -37.40
N ALA A 512 -28.95 22.10 -37.59
CA ALA A 512 -30.29 21.59 -37.76
C ALA A 512 -30.45 20.71 -39.02
N LYS A 513 -29.56 20.85 -40.01
CA LYS A 513 -29.58 20.04 -41.24
C LYS A 513 -29.44 18.54 -40.97
N ASP A 514 -28.70 18.18 -39.93
CA ASP A 514 -28.37 16.79 -39.62
C ASP A 514 -29.30 16.18 -38.56
N ALA A 515 -30.34 16.90 -38.13
CA ALA A 515 -31.26 16.49 -37.08
C ALA A 515 -31.80 15.07 -37.31
N THR A 516 -32.35 14.80 -38.48
CA THR A 516 -32.92 13.50 -38.85
C THR A 516 -31.92 12.34 -38.74
N SER A 517 -30.63 12.61 -38.96
CA SER A 517 -29.59 11.58 -38.99
C SER A 517 -28.95 11.30 -37.62
N LEU A 518 -28.97 12.25 -36.68
CA LEU A 518 -28.23 12.18 -35.42
C LEU A 518 -29.10 12.26 -34.17
N GLU A 519 -30.39 12.57 -34.29
CA GLU A 519 -31.32 12.67 -33.16
C GLU A 519 -31.33 11.40 -32.29
N TYR A 520 -31.26 10.22 -32.92
CA TYR A 520 -31.25 8.94 -32.19
C TYR A 520 -30.00 8.72 -31.30
N LYS A 521 -28.92 9.51 -31.47
CA LYS A 521 -27.64 9.38 -30.75
C LYS A 521 -27.41 10.43 -29.66
N LEU A 522 -28.26 11.44 -29.52
CA LEU A 522 -28.03 12.57 -28.61
C LEU A 522 -27.86 12.14 -27.14
N ASP A 523 -28.67 11.16 -26.69
CA ASP A 523 -28.58 10.62 -25.33
C ASP A 523 -27.27 9.84 -25.10
N SER A 524 -26.78 9.15 -26.14
CA SER A 524 -25.50 8.46 -26.11
C SER A 524 -24.34 9.44 -26.04
N PHE A 525 -24.36 10.51 -26.83
CA PHE A 525 -23.33 11.56 -26.75
C PHE A 525 -23.28 12.18 -25.37
N SER A 526 -24.45 12.46 -24.77
CA SER A 526 -24.56 13.02 -23.43
C SER A 526 -23.98 12.08 -22.36
N SER A 527 -24.34 10.80 -22.43
CA SER A 527 -23.90 9.78 -21.47
C SER A 527 -22.39 9.50 -21.59
N VAL A 528 -21.88 9.39 -22.82
CA VAL A 528 -20.45 9.21 -23.11
C VAL A 528 -19.65 10.43 -22.63
N TYR A 529 -20.07 11.64 -22.97
CA TYR A 529 -19.36 12.84 -22.53
C TYR A 529 -19.31 12.97 -21.02
N ARG A 530 -20.43 12.68 -20.33
CA ARG A 530 -20.50 12.64 -18.87
C ARG A 530 -19.53 11.62 -18.28
N ARG A 531 -19.49 10.41 -18.85
CA ARG A 531 -18.58 9.34 -18.38
C ARG A 531 -17.11 9.68 -18.59
N LEU A 532 -16.75 10.32 -19.70
CA LEU A 532 -15.36 10.67 -20.03
C LEU A 532 -14.86 11.91 -19.30
N THR A 533 -15.73 12.90 -19.06
CA THR A 533 -15.32 14.22 -18.58
C THR A 533 -15.83 14.59 -17.19
N GLY A 534 -16.82 13.85 -16.68
CA GLY A 534 -17.52 14.17 -15.43
C GLY A 534 -18.45 15.39 -15.53
N LYS A 535 -18.72 15.91 -16.74
CA LYS A 535 -19.57 17.10 -16.95
C LYS A 535 -20.89 16.72 -17.61
N ASP A 536 -21.98 17.32 -17.14
CA ASP A 536 -23.28 17.16 -17.76
C ASP A 536 -23.41 18.05 -19.00
N VAL A 537 -23.87 17.44 -20.08
CA VAL A 537 -24.11 18.08 -21.37
C VAL A 537 -25.46 17.66 -21.93
N VAL A 538 -26.10 18.56 -22.66
CA VAL A 538 -27.31 18.31 -23.45
C VAL A 538 -27.04 18.82 -24.87
N PHE A 539 -27.35 17.99 -25.86
CA PHE A 539 -27.26 18.34 -27.27
C PHE A 539 -28.66 18.69 -27.78
N GLU A 540 -28.79 19.84 -28.43
CA GLU A 540 -30.06 20.35 -28.95
C GLU A 540 -29.84 20.81 -30.40
N PHE A 541 -30.85 20.66 -31.25
CA PHE A 541 -30.87 21.34 -32.55
C PHE A 541 -31.59 22.68 -32.36
N PRO A 542 -31.03 23.80 -32.84
CA PRO A 542 -31.70 25.09 -32.74
C PRO A 542 -32.99 25.04 -33.56
N VAL A 543 -34.11 25.42 -32.93
CA VAL A 543 -35.38 25.61 -33.64
C VAL A 543 -35.19 26.80 -34.57
N GLN A 544 -35.33 26.59 -35.89
CA GLN A 544 -35.36 27.71 -36.83
C GLN A 544 -36.53 28.62 -36.43
N ALA A 545 -36.25 29.90 -36.19
CA ALA A 545 -37.30 30.88 -36.04
C ALA A 545 -38.11 30.85 -37.34
N GLN A 546 -39.39 30.49 -37.24
CA GLN A 546 -40.33 30.78 -38.30
C GLN A 546 -40.54 32.29 -38.25
N ASP A 547 -39.91 33.00 -39.18
CA ASP A 547 -40.14 34.44 -39.40
C ASP A 547 -41.60 34.70 -39.82
#